data_AF-A0A5P2DWM8-F1
#
_entry.id   AF-A0A5P2DWM8-F1
#
_cell.length_a   1.000
_cell.length_b   1.000
_cell.length_c   1.000
_cell.angle_alpha   90.00
_cell.angle_beta   90.00
_cell.angle_gamma   90.00
#
_symmetry.space_group_name_H-M   'P 1'
#
loop_
_entity.id
_entity.type
_entity.pdbx_description
1 polymer ?
#
loop_
_entity_poly.entity_id
_entity_poly.type
_entity_poly.pdbx_seq_one_letter_code
_entity_poly.pdbx_strand_id
1 'polypeptide(L)' 'MSRVTFWNWIGRSHEEIAQFREDWTNGTRYGEVKGYDGPPIPSPALPPTHLKPRGRVR' A
#
# COMPACT_ATOMS: atom_id res chain seq x y z
N MET A 1 7.90 17.31 5.15
CA MET A 1 7.41 16.00 5.62
C MET A 1 7.63 14.98 4.52
N SER A 2 8.47 13.98 4.75
CA SER A 2 8.76 12.91 3.79
C SER A 2 7.57 11.95 3.71
N ARG A 3 7.38 11.32 2.54
CA ARG A 3 6.36 10.30 2.30
C ARG A 3 6.98 9.05 1.71
N VAL A 4 6.43 7.89 2.02
CA VAL A 4 6.81 6.60 1.44
C VAL A 4 5.72 6.19 0.46
N THR A 5 6.11 5.65 -0.70
CA THR A 5 5.16 5.22 -1.73
C THR A 5 5.49 3.80 -2.14
N PHE A 6 4.46 2.96 -2.22
CA PHE A 6 4.57 1.60 -2.74
C PHE A 6 3.22 1.20 -3.35
N TRP A 7 3.25 0.68 -4.58
CA TRP A 7 2.04 0.35 -5.31
C TRP A 7 1.04 1.53 -5.31
N ASN A 8 -0.20 1.29 -4.88
CA ASN A 8 -1.27 2.29 -4.81
C ASN A 8 -1.34 3.05 -3.48
N TRP A 9 -0.34 2.94 -2.60
CA TRP A 9 -0.35 3.56 -1.28
C TRP A 9 0.70 4.66 -1.10
N ILE A 10 0.33 5.65 -0.30
CA ILE A 10 1.21 6.72 0.17
C ILE A 10 1.07 6.79 1.69
N GLY A 11 2.16 6.52 2.39
CA GLY A 11 2.25 6.56 3.85
C GLY A 11 3.31 7.54 4.34
N ARG A 12 3.38 7.71 5.66
CA ARG A 12 4.39 8.48 6.37
C ARG A 12 5.59 7.63 6.77
N SER A 13 5.44 6.30 6.81
CA SER A 13 6.49 5.35 7.16
C SER A 13 6.36 4.02 6.41
N HIS A 14 7.35 3.14 6.56
CA HIS A 14 7.30 1.79 5.97
C HIS A 14 6.23 0.93 6.66
N GLU A 15 6.05 1.09 7.95
CA GLU A 15 5.09 0.36 8.79
C GLU A 15 3.64 0.68 8.38
N GLU A 16 3.34 1.94 8.06
CA GLU A 16 2.03 2.30 7.50
C GLU A 16 1.77 1.59 6.16
N ILE A 17 2.77 1.50 5.29
CA ILE A 17 2.65 0.77 4.02
C ILE A 17 2.46 -0.74 4.25
N ALA A 18 3.17 -1.32 5.23
CA ALA A 18 3.02 -2.72 5.60
C ALA A 18 1.60 -3.04 6.11
N GLN A 19 1.04 -2.16 6.95
CA GLN A 19 -0.33 -2.29 7.41
C GLN A 19 -1.33 -2.20 6.25
N PHE A 20 -1.17 -1.23 5.34
CA PHE A 20 -2.06 -1.11 4.16
C PHE A 20 -2.04 -2.37 3.29
N ARG A 21 -0.88 -3.02 3.17
CA ARG A 21 -0.75 -4.28 2.44
C ARG A 21 -1.47 -5.44 3.14
N GLU A 22 -1.32 -5.55 4.44
CA GLU A 22 -2.01 -6.56 5.23
C GLU A 22 -3.53 -6.37 5.15
N ASP A 23 -4.00 -5.14 5.32
CA ASP A 23 -5.42 -4.77 5.23
C ASP A 23 -6.02 -5.10 3.85
N TRP A 24 -5.25 -4.92 2.77
CA TRP A 24 -5.66 -5.28 1.41
C TRP A 24 -5.70 -6.80 1.21
N THR A 25 -4.70 -7.50 1.73
CA THR A 25 -4.61 -8.96 1.61
C THR A 25 -5.73 -9.66 2.38
N ASN A 26 -6.08 -9.12 3.55
CA ASN A 26 -7.12 -9.66 4.41
C ASN A 26 -8.53 -9.09 4.12
N GLY A 27 -8.64 -8.07 3.26
CA GLY A 27 -9.92 -7.44 2.92
C GLY A 27 -10.59 -6.69 4.07
N THR A 28 -9.84 -6.23 5.07
CA THR A 28 -10.40 -5.70 6.33
C THR A 28 -10.72 -4.21 6.31
N ARG A 29 -10.10 -3.44 5.40
CA ARG A 29 -10.19 -1.97 5.37
C ARG A 29 -10.79 -1.38 4.10
N TYR A 30 -10.60 -2.07 2.98
CA TYR A 30 -11.00 -1.58 1.67
C TYR A 30 -12.39 -2.10 1.34
N GLY A 31 -13.20 -1.26 0.70
CA GLY A 31 -14.54 -1.65 0.25
C GLY A 31 -14.49 -2.69 -0.87
N GLU A 32 -15.62 -3.33 -1.11
CA GLU A 32 -15.79 -4.29 -2.19
C GLU A 32 -16.27 -3.57 -3.47
N VAL A 33 -15.69 -3.94 -4.62
CA VAL A 33 -16.15 -3.45 -5.93
C VAL A 33 -17.20 -4.40 -6.48
N LYS A 34 -18.43 -3.90 -6.67
CA LYS A 34 -19.54 -4.68 -7.24
C LYS A 34 -19.55 -4.57 -8.77
N GLY A 35 -19.95 -5.66 -9.43
CA GLY A 35 -20.07 -5.70 -10.89
C GLY A 35 -18.76 -5.95 -11.66
N TYR A 36 -17.67 -6.22 -10.95
CA TYR A 36 -16.42 -6.70 -11.55
C TYR A 36 -16.33 -8.22 -11.41
N ASP A 37 -16.22 -8.92 -12.53
CA ASP A 37 -16.12 -10.39 -12.58
C ASP A 37 -14.65 -10.83 -12.56
N GLY A 38 -13.99 -10.57 -11.43
CA GLY A 38 -12.60 -10.93 -11.23
C GLY A 38 -12.15 -10.78 -9.77
N PRO A 39 -11.11 -11.52 -9.36
CA PRO A 39 -10.58 -11.40 -8.01
C PRO A 39 -9.91 -10.03 -7.80
N PRO A 40 -9.82 -9.54 -6.55
CA PRO A 40 -8.98 -8.39 -6.22
C PRO A 40 -7.54 -8.61 -6.68
N ILE A 41 -6.94 -7.58 -7.29
CA ILE A 41 -5.56 -7.65 -7.77
C ILE A 41 -4.60 -7.78 -6.57
N PRO A 42 -3.78 -8.85 -6.48
CA PRO A 42 -2.90 -9.03 -5.33
C PRO A 42 -1.83 -7.94 -5.28
N SER A 43 -1.53 -7.46 -4.07
CA SER A 43 -0.40 -6.54 -3.88
C SER A 43 0.93 -7.30 -3.96
N PRO A 44 1.97 -6.76 -4.61
CA PRO A 44 3.29 -7.37 -4.62
C PRO A 44 3.86 -7.52 -3.21
N ALA A 45 4.80 -8.46 -3.03
CA ALA A 45 5.54 -8.58 -1.78
C ALA A 45 6.33 -7.30 -1.48
N LEU A 46 6.44 -6.94 -0.20
CA LEU A 46 7.32 -5.84 0.18
C LEU A 46 8.78 -6.25 -0.05
N PRO A 47 9.63 -5.31 -0.49
CA PRO A 47 11.06 -5.56 -0.54
C PRO A 47 11.60 -5.85 0.86
N PRO A 48 12.69 -6.65 0.99
CA PRO A 48 13.30 -6.96 2.29
C PRO A 48 13.97 -5.74 2.93
N THR A 49 14.16 -4.66 2.18
CA THR A 49 14.74 -3.39 2.65
C THR A 49 13.65 -2.34 2.89
N HIS A 50 13.90 -1.43 3.84
CA HIS A 50 13.00 -0.29 4.08
C HIS A 50 12.82 0.57 2.82
N LEU A 51 11.57 0.97 2.59
CA LEU A 51 11.20 1.84 1.49
C LEU A 51 11.77 3.26 1.72
N LYS A 52 12.42 3.81 0.71
CA LYS A 52 13.05 5.14 0.80
C LYS A 52 11.99 6.25 0.85
N PRO A 53 11.96 7.08 1.91
CA PRO A 53 11.08 8.24 1.95
C PRO A 53 11.48 9.25 0.88
N ARG A 54 10.48 9.78 0.16
CA ARG A 54 10.64 10.88 -0.79
C ARG A 54 10.24 12.18 -0.12
N GLY A 55 11.16 13.15 -0.11
CA GLY A 55 10.91 14.52 0.32
C GLY A 55 10.16 15.30 -0.76
N ARG A 56 9.44 16.35 -0.36
CA ARG A 56 8.86 17.32 -1.31
C ARG A 56 10.00 18.26 -1.75
N VAL A 57 10.40 18.17 -3.01
CA VAL A 57 11.25 19.21 -3.64
C VAL A 57 10.32 20.41 -3.88
N ARG A 58 10.73 21.59 -3.40
CA ARG A 58 9.93 22.81 -3.44
C ARG A 58 10.19 23.56 -4.74
#